data_AF-A0A9E8NGG4-F1
#
_entry.id   AF-A0A9E8NGG4-F1
#
_cell.length_a   1.000
_cell.length_b   1.000
_cell.length_c   1.000
_cell.angle_alpha   90.00
_cell.angle_beta   90.00
_cell.angle_gamma   90.00
#
_symmetry.space_group_name_H-M   'P 1'
#
loop_
_entity.id
_entity.type
_entity.pdbx_description
1 polymer ?
#
loop_
_entity_poly.entity_id
_entity_poly.type
_entity_poly.pdbx_seq_one_letter_code
_entity_poly.pdbx_strand_id
1 'polypeptide(L)'
;MKQPKVVLYPLLVFILAIMACNSDGSMDPNTDPENPGQENPGTDSTDVDSSSNRLKITIGSRTFNATLVSNPTVTAFKARLPMTVNMTELNGNEKLYNFSGALPTNASNPRNIAAGDLMLYGSATLVLFYKSFPTSYSYTRLGKIENPSGLAAAVGSGSVSVRFELE
;
A
#
# COMPACT_ATOMS: atom_id res chain seq x y z
N MET A 1 23.53 7.85 42.65
CA MET A 1 22.20 7.18 42.69
C MET A 1 21.15 8.21 42.32
N LYS A 2 20.46 8.04 41.19
CA LYS A 2 19.51 9.02 40.64
C LYS A 2 18.09 8.61 41.05
N GLN A 3 17.35 9.54 41.65
CA GLN A 3 15.96 9.38 42.10
C GLN A 3 15.01 9.15 40.91
N PRO A 4 14.01 8.25 41.00
CA PRO A 4 13.03 8.07 39.94
C PRO A 4 11.95 9.17 40.03
N LYS A 5 11.68 9.82 38.89
CA LYS A 5 10.53 10.73 38.75
C LYS A 5 9.27 9.89 38.54
N VAL A 6 8.41 9.82 39.55
CA VAL A 6 7.05 9.27 39.44
C VAL A 6 6.19 10.32 38.74
N VAL A 7 5.69 9.99 37.54
CA VAL A 7 4.71 10.82 36.81
C VAL A 7 3.36 10.14 36.95
N LEU A 8 2.49 10.77 37.73
CA LEU A 8 1.10 10.37 37.95
C LEU A 8 0.24 10.89 36.79
N TYR A 9 -0.27 9.97 35.95
CA TYR A 9 -1.21 10.31 34.88
C TYR A 9 -2.65 10.25 35.42
N PRO A 10 -3.51 11.24 35.15
CA PRO A 10 -4.90 11.18 35.56
C PRO A 10 -5.66 10.15 34.71
N LEU A 11 -6.38 9.27 35.40
CA LEU A 11 -7.33 8.30 34.87
C LEU A 11 -8.54 9.05 34.29
N LEU A 12 -8.60 9.21 32.97
CA LEU A 12 -9.77 9.75 32.28
C LEU A 12 -10.76 8.61 32.00
N VAL A 13 -11.70 8.40 32.93
CA VAL A 13 -12.91 7.61 32.70
C VAL A 13 -13.91 8.48 31.96
N PHE A 14 -14.30 8.09 30.74
CA PHE A 14 -15.50 8.62 30.09
C PHE A 14 -16.42 7.46 29.69
N ILE A 15 -17.67 7.65 30.07
CA ILE A 15 -18.75 6.67 30.22
C ILE A 15 -19.43 6.39 28.87
N LEU A 16 -19.93 5.15 28.72
CA LEU A 16 -20.77 4.62 27.65
C LEU A 16 -21.98 5.52 27.31
N ALA A 17 -22.30 5.61 26.02
CA ALA A 17 -23.68 5.73 25.56
C ALA A 17 -23.91 4.78 24.37
N ILE A 18 -24.71 3.75 24.63
CA ILE A 18 -25.30 2.83 23.66
C ILE A 18 -26.53 3.52 23.04
N MET A 19 -26.61 3.54 21.71
CA MET A 19 -27.88 3.73 21.02
C MET A 19 -28.00 2.66 19.94
N ALA A 20 -28.83 1.67 20.23
CA ALA A 20 -29.30 0.68 19.30
C ALA A 20 -30.45 1.29 18.48
N CYS A 21 -30.41 1.12 17.17
CA CYS A 21 -31.61 1.14 16.35
C CYS A 21 -31.63 -0.16 15.55
N ASN A 22 -32.47 -1.10 16.00
CA ASN A 22 -32.94 -2.21 15.20
C ASN A 22 -33.88 -1.63 14.12
N SER A 23 -33.77 -2.12 12.89
CA SER A 23 -34.87 -2.06 11.92
C SER A 23 -35.27 -3.50 11.63
N ASP A 24 -36.37 -3.90 12.24
CA ASP A 24 -37.14 -5.07 11.83
C ASP A 24 -37.85 -4.75 10.51
N GLY A 25 -37.78 -5.68 9.57
CA GLY A 25 -38.45 -5.62 8.28
C GLY A 25 -38.46 -7.00 7.64
N SER A 26 -39.48 -7.77 8.01
CA SER A 26 -39.72 -9.17 7.64
C SER A 26 -40.04 -9.39 6.17
N MET A 27 -39.90 -10.66 5.77
CA MET A 27 -40.13 -11.30 4.47
C MET A 27 -41.39 -10.90 3.69
N ASP A 28 -41.32 -10.99 2.35
CA ASP A 28 -42.12 -11.99 1.62
C ASP A 28 -41.42 -12.46 0.32
N PRO A 29 -41.56 -13.75 -0.09
CA PRO A 29 -40.89 -14.36 -1.24
C PRO A 29 -41.83 -14.52 -2.45
N ASN A 30 -41.21 -14.92 -3.58
CA ASN A 30 -41.80 -15.43 -4.82
C ASN A 30 -42.28 -14.36 -5.82
N THR A 31 -41.64 -14.29 -6.99
CA THR A 31 -42.21 -14.84 -8.24
C THR A 31 -41.16 -14.89 -9.35
N ASP A 32 -40.95 -16.08 -9.91
CA ASP A 32 -40.58 -16.36 -11.31
C ASP A 32 -40.90 -17.87 -11.52
N PRO A 33 -41.30 -18.38 -12.72
CA PRO A 33 -40.68 -18.06 -14.01
C PRO A 33 -41.60 -18.09 -15.28
N GLU A 34 -41.02 -17.70 -16.43
CA GLU A 34 -41.21 -18.13 -17.85
C GLU A 34 -41.26 -16.94 -18.86
N ASN A 35 -40.17 -16.62 -19.59
CA ASN A 35 -39.79 -17.06 -20.98
C ASN A 35 -40.22 -16.02 -22.07
N PRO A 36 -39.63 -15.85 -23.29
CA PRO A 36 -38.47 -16.47 -23.97
C PRO A 36 -37.41 -15.50 -24.51
N GLY A 37 -36.34 -16.09 -25.06
CA GLY A 37 -35.07 -15.43 -25.42
C GLY A 37 -35.09 -14.42 -26.57
N GLN A 38 -34.02 -13.62 -26.57
CA GLN A 38 -33.62 -12.75 -27.67
C GLN A 38 -32.08 -12.79 -27.77
N GLU A 39 -31.56 -13.32 -28.88
CA GLU A 39 -30.15 -13.29 -29.24
C GLU A 39 -29.72 -11.93 -29.80
N ASN A 40 -28.43 -11.65 -29.62
CA ASN A 40 -27.52 -10.71 -30.31
C ASN A 40 -27.47 -9.23 -29.87
N PRO A 41 -26.33 -8.51 -30.11
CA PRO A 41 -24.92 -8.93 -30.18
C PRO A 41 -23.97 -8.05 -29.32
N GLY A 42 -22.74 -8.51 -29.09
CA GLY A 42 -21.52 -7.68 -29.13
C GLY A 42 -21.36 -6.53 -28.14
N THR A 43 -20.51 -6.77 -27.14
CA THR A 43 -19.37 -5.91 -26.76
C THR A 43 -19.65 -4.40 -26.67
N ASP A 44 -20.02 -3.92 -25.50
CA ASP A 44 -19.56 -2.61 -25.06
C ASP A 44 -18.29 -2.82 -24.24
N SER A 45 -17.16 -2.68 -24.92
CA SER A 45 -15.86 -2.50 -24.30
C SER A 45 -15.95 -1.26 -23.42
N THR A 46 -16.22 -1.47 -22.14
CA THR A 46 -15.63 -0.58 -21.16
C THR A 46 -14.14 -0.85 -21.20
N ASP A 47 -13.43 -0.03 -21.99
CA ASP A 47 -12.00 0.21 -21.83
C ASP A 47 -11.79 0.74 -20.41
N VAL A 48 -11.87 -0.16 -19.43
CA VAL A 48 -11.24 0.01 -18.15
C VAL A 48 -9.76 -0.04 -18.49
N ASP A 49 -9.17 1.15 -18.58
CA ASP A 49 -7.74 1.40 -18.65
C ASP A 49 -6.99 0.20 -18.05
N SER A 50 -6.51 -0.67 -18.94
CA SER A 50 -5.78 -1.88 -18.59
C SER A 50 -4.36 -1.49 -18.18
N SER A 51 -4.24 -0.49 -17.30
CA SER A 51 -2.98 -0.05 -16.76
C SER A 51 -2.45 -1.16 -15.87
N SER A 52 -1.45 -1.88 -16.39
CA SER A 52 -0.72 -2.95 -15.72
C SER A 52 -0.57 -2.69 -14.22
N ASN A 53 -1.05 -3.63 -13.39
CA ASN A 53 -0.82 -3.61 -11.94
C ASN A 53 0.52 -4.26 -11.58
N ARG A 54 1.33 -4.60 -12.59
CA ARG A 54 2.66 -5.16 -12.42
C ARG A 54 3.69 -4.04 -12.60
N LEU A 55 4.65 -4.04 -11.70
CA LEU A 55 5.71 -3.04 -11.64
C LEU A 55 7.04 -3.77 -11.69
N LYS A 56 7.88 -3.34 -12.61
CA LYS A 56 9.27 -3.77 -12.70
C LYS A 56 10.16 -2.77 -11.98
N ILE A 57 10.98 -3.29 -11.06
CA ILE A 57 11.91 -2.54 -10.23
C ILE A 57 13.33 -2.99 -10.57
N THR A 58 14.13 -2.10 -11.16
CA THR A 58 15.51 -2.40 -11.56
C THR A 58 16.51 -1.69 -10.64
N ILE A 59 17.46 -2.46 -10.10
CA ILE A 59 18.51 -2.03 -9.18
C ILE A 59 19.83 -2.62 -9.65
N GLY A 60 20.71 -1.79 -10.21
CA GLY A 60 21.92 -2.27 -10.92
C GLY A 60 21.55 -3.22 -12.06
N SER A 61 22.11 -4.43 -12.06
CA SER A 61 21.78 -5.49 -13.03
C SER A 61 20.59 -6.37 -12.64
N ARG A 62 20.01 -6.17 -11.45
CA ARG A 62 18.92 -6.99 -10.93
C ARG A 62 17.57 -6.36 -11.21
N THR A 63 16.60 -7.19 -11.53
CA THR A 63 15.20 -6.80 -11.73
C THR A 63 14.31 -7.60 -10.79
N PHE A 64 13.33 -6.92 -10.20
CA PHE A 64 12.33 -7.49 -9.32
C PHE A 64 10.94 -7.12 -9.84
N ASN A 65 10.05 -8.09 -9.89
CA ASN A 65 8.65 -7.85 -10.22
C ASN A 65 7.86 -7.62 -8.93
N ALA A 66 6.96 -6.65 -8.98
CA ALA A 66 6.09 -6.29 -7.87
C ALA A 66 4.64 -6.19 -8.36
N THR A 67 3.72 -6.57 -7.49
CA THR A 67 2.29 -6.34 -7.70
C THR A 67 1.87 -5.08 -6.95
N LEU A 68 1.20 -4.17 -7.65
CA LEU A 68 0.60 -2.96 -7.09
C LEU A 68 -0.85 -3.22 -6.65
N VAL A 69 -1.28 -2.56 -5.57
CA VAL A 69 -2.68 -2.60 -5.13
C VAL A 69 -3.52 -1.57 -5.89
N SER A 70 -4.83 -1.76 -5.96
CA SER A 70 -5.74 -0.77 -6.54
C SER A 70 -6.14 0.27 -5.49
N ASN A 71 -5.55 1.48 -5.55
CA ASN A 71 -5.97 2.63 -4.75
C ASN A 71 -5.54 3.97 -5.39
N PRO A 72 -6.10 5.11 -4.94
CA PRO A 72 -5.76 6.43 -5.51
C PRO A 72 -4.28 6.83 -5.42
N THR A 73 -3.57 6.32 -4.41
CA THR A 73 -2.13 6.57 -4.23
C THR A 73 -1.33 5.90 -5.35
N VAL A 74 -1.70 4.66 -5.69
CA VAL A 74 -1.08 3.90 -6.78
C VAL A 74 -1.38 4.55 -8.12
N THR A 75 -2.62 5.00 -8.37
CA THR A 75 -2.95 5.76 -9.59
C THR A 75 -2.05 6.98 -9.76
N ALA A 76 -1.89 7.78 -8.70
CA ALA A 76 -1.03 8.96 -8.73
C ALA A 76 0.47 8.62 -8.80
N PHE A 77 0.90 7.49 -8.22
CA PHE A 77 2.27 6.97 -8.37
C PHE A 77 2.55 6.50 -9.80
N LYS A 78 1.64 5.75 -10.44
CA LYS A 78 1.76 5.29 -11.83
C LYS A 78 1.92 6.46 -12.81
N ALA A 79 1.23 7.57 -12.57
CA ALA A 79 1.37 8.79 -13.38
C ALA A 79 2.78 9.43 -13.34
N ARG A 80 3.67 8.97 -12.45
CA ARG A 80 5.07 9.40 -12.37
C ARG A 80 6.04 8.41 -13.00
N LEU A 81 5.54 7.29 -13.52
CA LEU A 81 6.35 6.25 -14.15
C LEU A 81 6.55 6.50 -15.66
N PRO A 82 7.66 6.05 -16.26
CA PRO A 82 8.81 5.46 -15.59
C PRO A 82 9.63 6.53 -14.85
N MET A 83 10.24 6.14 -13.74
CA MET A 83 11.12 7.04 -12.98
C MET A 83 12.36 6.30 -12.50
N THR A 84 13.49 7.02 -12.51
CA THR A 84 14.75 6.57 -11.90
C THR A 84 15.10 7.55 -10.80
N VAL A 85 15.28 7.05 -9.58
CA VAL A 85 15.54 7.87 -8.40
C VAL A 85 16.67 7.30 -7.58
N ASN A 86 17.46 8.19 -6.98
CA ASN A 86 18.41 7.80 -5.95
C ASN A 86 17.66 7.67 -4.62
N MET A 87 17.56 6.46 -4.10
CA MET A 87 16.91 6.18 -2.81
C MET A 87 17.95 6.13 -1.69
N THR A 88 17.72 6.89 -0.63
CA THR A 88 18.62 6.99 0.53
C THR A 88 18.43 5.79 1.46
N GLU A 89 19.51 5.19 1.94
CA GLU A 89 19.48 4.20 3.02
C GLU A 89 19.00 4.83 4.33
N LEU A 90 18.14 4.11 5.05
CA LEU A 90 17.80 4.43 6.43
C LEU A 90 17.74 3.15 7.27
N ASN A 91 18.27 3.22 8.50
CA ASN A 91 18.15 2.18 9.54
C ASN A 91 18.65 0.76 9.18
N GLY A 92 19.21 0.52 8.00
CA GLY A 92 19.68 -0.80 7.60
C GLY A 92 18.55 -1.78 7.25
N ASN A 93 17.36 -1.28 6.92
CA ASN A 93 16.18 -2.08 6.55
C ASN A 93 15.33 -1.48 5.42
N GLU A 94 15.55 -0.21 5.05
CA GLU A 94 14.70 0.52 4.11
C GLU A 94 15.48 1.49 3.20
N LYS A 95 14.91 1.74 2.02
CA LYS A 95 15.36 2.79 1.10
C LYS A 95 14.25 3.81 0.90
N LEU A 96 14.60 5.09 0.87
CA LEU A 96 13.64 6.21 0.86
C LEU A 96 13.83 7.11 -0.37
N TYR A 97 12.72 7.59 -0.93
CA TYR A 97 12.73 8.71 -1.87
C TYR A 97 11.60 9.69 -1.53
N ASN A 98 11.94 10.98 -1.39
CA ASN A 98 10.96 12.03 -1.15
C ASN A 98 10.53 12.66 -2.47
N PHE A 99 9.24 12.58 -2.78
CA PHE A 99 8.66 13.31 -3.89
C PHE A 99 8.59 14.81 -3.59
N SER A 100 8.69 15.64 -4.63
CA SER A 100 8.49 17.10 -4.52
C SER A 100 7.04 17.49 -4.27
N GLY A 101 6.08 16.60 -4.53
CA GLY A 101 4.66 16.83 -4.33
C GLY A 101 3.96 15.64 -3.67
N ALA A 102 2.97 15.97 -2.83
CA ALA A 102 2.17 14.99 -2.11
C ALA A 102 1.38 14.07 -3.06
N LEU A 103 1.12 12.86 -2.59
CA LEU A 103 0.20 11.88 -3.14
C LEU A 103 -1.01 11.74 -2.21
N PRO A 104 -2.16 11.26 -2.73
CA PRO A 104 -3.26 10.80 -1.88
C PRO A 104 -2.76 9.77 -0.87
N THR A 105 -3.43 9.66 0.29
CA THR A 105 -3.04 8.72 1.34
C THR A 105 -4.25 8.04 1.95
N ASN A 106 -4.10 6.77 2.28
CA ASN A 106 -5.01 6.02 3.14
C ASN A 106 -4.16 5.20 4.12
N ALA A 107 -3.52 5.91 5.05
CA ALA A 107 -2.48 5.32 5.89
C ALA A 107 -3.10 4.44 6.98
N SER A 108 -2.54 3.24 7.15
CA SER A 108 -2.87 2.33 8.23
C SER A 108 -1.60 1.68 8.78
N ASN A 109 -1.65 1.21 10.01
CA ASN A 109 -0.52 0.52 10.63
C ASN A 109 -0.59 -0.98 10.26
N PRO A 110 0.39 -1.53 9.49
CA PRO A 110 0.39 -2.93 9.08
C PRO A 110 0.85 -3.90 10.18
N ARG A 111 1.28 -3.38 11.33
CA ARG A 111 1.95 -4.04 12.48
C ARG A 111 3.31 -4.64 12.17
N ASN A 112 3.47 -5.22 10.98
CA ASN A 112 4.72 -5.78 10.49
C ASN A 112 4.98 -5.32 9.06
N ILE A 113 6.24 -4.97 8.80
CA ILE A 113 6.79 -4.80 7.47
C ILE A 113 7.33 -6.14 7.00
N ALA A 114 7.06 -6.50 5.74
CA ALA A 114 7.73 -7.60 5.08
C ALA A 114 8.80 -7.09 4.11
N ALA A 115 9.90 -7.83 3.97
CA ALA A 115 10.84 -7.59 2.89
C ALA A 115 10.12 -7.60 1.52
N GLY A 116 10.43 -6.60 0.70
CA GLY A 116 9.77 -6.35 -0.57
C GLY A 116 8.54 -5.45 -0.51
N ASP A 117 8.07 -5.05 0.68
CA ASP A 117 6.95 -4.10 0.78
C ASP A 117 7.36 -2.74 0.17
N LEU A 118 6.48 -2.21 -0.69
CA LEU A 118 6.57 -0.87 -1.27
C LEU A 118 5.43 -0.02 -0.71
N MET A 119 5.78 1.04 0.00
CA MET A 119 4.83 1.85 0.76
C MET A 119 5.12 3.34 0.64
N LEU A 120 4.13 4.15 1.04
CA LEU A 120 4.26 5.60 1.19
C LEU A 120 4.17 5.95 2.67
N TYR A 121 5.21 6.59 3.19
CA TYR A 121 5.21 7.21 4.51
C TYR A 121 4.78 8.68 4.39
N GLY A 122 3.89 9.10 5.29
CA GLY A 122 3.19 10.38 5.14
C GLY A 122 2.50 10.45 3.79
N SER A 123 2.66 11.58 3.09
CA SER A 123 2.10 11.80 1.75
C SER A 123 3.13 11.90 0.64
N ALA A 124 4.43 11.79 0.92
CA ALA A 124 5.46 12.10 -0.07
C ALA A 124 6.70 11.19 -0.04
N THR A 125 6.86 10.32 0.95
CA THR A 125 8.07 9.50 1.09
C THR A 125 7.81 8.08 0.60
N LEU A 126 8.30 7.74 -0.59
CA LEU A 126 8.31 6.36 -1.09
C LEU A 126 9.33 5.54 -0.31
N VAL A 127 8.91 4.38 0.18
CA VAL A 127 9.74 3.46 0.98
C VAL A 127 9.75 2.07 0.35
N LEU A 128 10.94 1.56 0.08
CA LEU A 128 11.17 0.17 -0.31
C LEU A 128 11.88 -0.56 0.84
N PHE A 129 11.17 -1.49 1.47
CA PHE A 129 11.71 -2.28 2.56
C PHE A 129 12.42 -3.54 2.05
N TYR A 130 13.63 -3.80 2.54
CA TYR A 130 14.41 -4.98 2.14
C TYR A 130 14.67 -5.96 3.29
N LYS A 131 14.11 -5.69 4.48
CA LYS A 131 14.05 -6.60 5.64
C LYS A 131 12.66 -6.58 6.26
N SER A 132 12.30 -7.67 6.93
CA SER A 132 11.05 -7.77 7.69
C SER A 132 11.26 -7.38 9.16
N PHE A 133 10.34 -6.62 9.75
CA PHE A 133 10.42 -6.16 11.15
C PHE A 133 9.05 -5.64 11.65
N PRO A 134 8.79 -5.63 12.96
CA PRO A 134 7.60 -5.02 13.52
C PRO A 134 7.67 -3.49 13.42
N THR A 135 6.53 -2.82 13.21
CA THR A 135 6.47 -1.36 13.11
C THR A 135 5.28 -0.79 13.88
N SER A 136 5.50 0.37 14.50
CA SER A 136 4.45 1.19 15.13
C SER A 136 3.92 2.29 14.19
N TYR A 137 4.54 2.46 13.01
CA TYR A 137 4.18 3.51 12.06
C TYR A 137 3.03 3.10 11.14
N SER A 138 2.33 4.10 10.63
CA SER A 138 1.30 3.96 9.60
C SER A 138 1.85 4.32 8.23
N TYR A 139 1.41 3.57 7.22
CA TYR A 139 1.82 3.73 5.83
C TYR A 139 0.62 3.58 4.91
N THR A 140 0.68 4.19 3.73
CA THR A 140 -0.22 3.83 2.63
C THR A 140 0.45 2.77 1.77
N ARG A 141 -0.17 1.60 1.60
CA ARG A 141 0.42 0.50 0.81
C ARG A 141 0.32 0.81 -0.69
N LEU A 142 1.43 0.61 -1.41
CA LEU A 142 1.48 0.73 -2.88
C LEU A 142 1.55 -0.64 -3.53
N GLY A 143 2.36 -1.54 -2.99
CA GLY A 143 2.55 -2.86 -3.58
C GLY A 143 3.54 -3.70 -2.81
N LYS A 144 3.99 -4.77 -3.45
CA LYS A 144 4.99 -5.69 -2.89
C LYS A 144 5.76 -6.41 -3.98
N ILE A 145 7.07 -6.52 -3.83
CA ILE A 145 7.91 -7.41 -4.63
C ILE A 145 7.49 -8.87 -4.38
N GLU A 146 7.22 -9.58 -5.47
CA GLU A 146 6.69 -10.96 -5.43
C GLU A 146 7.71 -11.94 -4.83
N ASN A 147 8.98 -11.82 -5.24
CA ASN A 147 10.09 -12.60 -4.72
C ASN A 147 11.24 -11.67 -4.27
N PRO A 148 11.34 -11.34 -2.96
CA PRO A 148 12.36 -10.42 -2.47
C PRO A 148 13.74 -11.07 -2.30
N SER A 149 13.94 -12.33 -2.74
CA SER A 149 15.22 -13.02 -2.60
C SER A 149 16.36 -12.23 -3.26
N GLY A 150 17.37 -11.89 -2.46
CA GLY A 150 18.53 -11.11 -2.89
C GLY A 150 18.28 -9.61 -3.07
N LEU A 151 17.11 -9.09 -2.71
CA LEU A 151 16.83 -7.65 -2.70
C LEU A 151 17.82 -6.90 -1.80
N ALA A 152 18.05 -7.40 -0.57
CA ALA A 152 18.99 -6.80 0.37
C ALA A 152 20.42 -6.67 -0.19
N ALA A 153 20.87 -7.66 -0.97
CA ALA A 153 22.16 -7.61 -1.63
C ALA A 153 22.17 -6.60 -2.79
N ALA A 154 21.07 -6.52 -3.56
CA ALA A 154 20.95 -5.60 -4.69
C ALA A 154 20.98 -4.13 -4.24
N VAL A 155 20.29 -3.82 -3.14
CA VAL A 155 20.17 -2.44 -2.65
C VAL A 155 21.41 -1.98 -1.86
N GLY A 156 22.23 -2.90 -1.36
CA GLY A 156 23.45 -2.60 -0.61
C GLY A 156 23.22 -1.79 0.68
N SER A 157 24.29 -1.30 1.30
CA SER A 157 24.27 -0.56 2.57
C SER A 157 24.24 0.97 2.44
N GLY A 158 24.34 1.52 1.22
CA GLY A 158 24.33 2.96 0.96
C GLY A 158 23.14 3.39 0.10
N SER A 159 23.05 4.66 -0.27
CA SER A 159 22.05 5.10 -1.24
C SER A 159 22.23 4.39 -2.58
N VAL A 160 21.13 4.13 -3.28
CA VAL A 160 21.12 3.34 -4.52
C VAL A 160 20.16 3.92 -5.55
N SER A 161 20.58 3.91 -6.82
CA SER A 161 19.70 4.27 -7.93
C SER A 161 18.74 3.12 -8.23
N VAL A 162 17.44 3.42 -8.22
CA VAL A 162 16.36 2.46 -8.48
C VAL A 162 15.48 3.00 -9.59
N ARG A 163 15.20 2.16 -10.59
CA ARG A 163 14.26 2.46 -11.67
C ARG A 163 12.97 1.69 -11.46
N PHE A 164 11.84 2.40 -11.55
CA PHE A 164 10.49 1.88 -11.49
C PHE A 164 9.82 2.08 -12.85
N GLU A 165 9.23 1.03 -13.40
CA GLU A 165 8.48 1.07 -14.66
C GLU A 165 7.28 0.10 -14.59
N LEU A 166 6.20 0.43 -15.27
CA LEU A 166 5.12 -0.55 -15.48
C LEU A 166 5.66 -1.69 -16.36
N GLU A 167 5.26 -2.92 -16.04
CA GLU A 167 5.45 -4.07 -16.96
C GLU A 167 4.50 -3.98 -18.14
#